data_AF-A0A3E0QD56-F1
#
_entry.id   AF-A0A3E0QD56-F1
#
_cell.length_a   1.000
_cell.length_b   1.000
_cell.length_c   1.000
_cell.angle_alpha   90.00
_cell.angle_beta   90.00
_cell.angle_gamma   90.00
#
_symmetry.space_group_name_H-M   'P 1'
#
loop_
_entity.id
_entity.type
_entity.pdbx_description
1 polymer ?
#
loop_
_entity_poly.entity_id
_entity_poly.type
_entity_poly.pdbx_seq_one_letter_code
_entity_poly.pdbx_strand_id
1 'polypeptide(L)'
;TIAGAAVGVTHNKFKKWHNTFYDNLGTSIQLHKIEKLIVINHKDCGAAKIANGKKEFTPANEKKIHQDSFNKLKKEIKKRFPKLKVELNVIALDSKITKF
;
A
#
# COMPACT_ATOMS: atom_id res chain seq x y z
N THR A 1 4.97 4.70 9.14
CA THR A 1 5.32 3.87 7.96
C THR A 1 4.93 2.43 8.24
N ILE A 2 4.76 1.58 7.21
CA ILE A 2 4.49 0.14 7.40
C ILE A 2 5.19 -0.69 6.33
N ALA A 3 5.72 -1.86 6.70
CA ALA A 3 6.39 -2.75 5.78
C ALA A 3 5.45 -3.22 4.65
N GLY A 4 5.95 -3.24 3.42
CA GLY A 4 5.18 -3.62 2.24
C GLY A 4 4.13 -2.61 1.77
N ALA A 5 4.02 -1.44 2.43
CA ALA A 5 3.11 -0.36 2.03
C ALA A 5 1.69 -0.88 1.71
N ALA A 6 1.13 -0.59 0.53
CA ALA A 6 -0.21 -1.06 0.17
C ALA A 6 -0.31 -2.60 0.14
N VAL A 7 0.74 -3.31 -0.27
CA VAL A 7 0.78 -4.78 -0.30
C VAL A 7 0.67 -5.33 1.12
N GLY A 8 1.43 -4.76 2.06
CA GLY A 8 1.40 -5.12 3.48
C GLY A 8 0.04 -4.88 4.14
N VAL A 9 -0.65 -3.81 3.74
CA VAL A 9 -1.97 -3.44 4.30
C VAL A 9 -3.13 -4.24 3.70
N THR A 10 -2.96 -4.85 2.53
CA THR A 10 -4.10 -5.43 1.80
C THR A 10 -3.96 -6.91 1.45
N HIS A 11 -2.75 -7.47 1.42
CA HIS A 11 -2.58 -8.87 1.05
C HIS A 11 -2.79 -9.82 2.25
N ASN A 12 -3.41 -10.97 2.01
CA ASN A 12 -3.81 -11.93 3.05
C ASN A 12 -2.62 -12.53 3.84
N LYS A 13 -1.42 -12.53 3.29
CA LYS A 13 -0.21 -12.96 4.00
C LYS A 13 0.15 -12.04 5.18
N PHE A 14 -0.35 -10.80 5.17
CA PHE A 14 -0.02 -9.77 6.15
C PHE A 14 -1.23 -9.36 7.01
N LYS A 15 -2.26 -10.21 7.16
CA LYS A 15 -3.51 -9.89 7.87
C LYS A 15 -3.32 -9.20 9.23
N LYS A 16 -2.30 -9.61 10.00
CA LYS A 16 -2.00 -9.01 11.30
C LYS A 16 -1.64 -7.52 11.21
N TRP A 17 -1.01 -7.09 10.11
CA TRP A 17 -0.61 -5.70 9.88
C TRP A 17 -1.76 -4.80 9.45
N HIS A 18 -2.89 -5.36 8.99
CA HIS A 18 -4.02 -4.59 8.48
C HIS A 18 -4.63 -3.73 9.59
N ASN A 19 -4.96 -4.35 10.73
CA ASN A 19 -5.53 -3.62 11.88
C ASN A 19 -4.52 -2.62 12.44
N THR A 20 -3.27 -3.03 12.64
CA THR A 20 -2.20 -2.13 13.09
C THR A 20 -2.08 -0.87 12.23
N PHE A 21 -2.17 -1.01 10.90
CA PHE A 21 -2.15 0.14 10.00
C PHE A 21 -3.37 1.05 10.21
N TYR A 22 -4.57 0.49 10.24
CA TYR A 22 -5.79 1.28 10.33
C TYR A 22 -5.94 1.97 11.69
N ASP A 23 -5.55 1.30 12.78
CA ASP A 23 -5.56 1.89 14.12
C ASP A 23 -4.58 3.06 14.18
N ASN A 24 -3.34 2.85 13.71
CA ASN A 24 -2.34 3.92 13.66
C ASN A 24 -2.78 5.09 12.77
N LEU A 25 -3.37 4.82 11.59
CA LEU A 25 -3.87 5.85 10.70
C LEU A 25 -5.03 6.62 11.33
N GLY A 26 -5.97 5.93 11.97
CA GLY A 26 -7.09 6.53 12.70
C GLY A 26 -6.61 7.47 13.79
N THR A 27 -5.68 7.02 14.64
CA THR A 27 -5.06 7.86 15.68
C THR A 27 -4.35 9.07 15.06
N SER A 28 -3.61 8.89 13.97
CA SER A 28 -2.92 10.00 13.28
C SER A 28 -3.90 11.07 12.76
N ILE A 29 -5.02 10.64 12.18
CA ILE A 29 -6.10 11.55 11.73
C ILE A 29 -6.72 12.28 12.92
N GLN A 30 -6.98 11.57 14.02
CA GLN A 30 -7.58 12.17 15.21
C GLN A 30 -6.70 13.24 15.84
N LEU A 31 -5.41 12.94 16.03
CA LEU A 31 -4.45 13.81 16.71
C LEU A 31 -3.99 14.99 15.85
N HIS A 32 -3.70 14.73 14.57
CA HIS A 32 -3.02 15.70 13.71
C HIS A 32 -3.87 16.23 12.56
N LYS A 33 -5.13 15.78 12.44
CA LYS A 33 -6.07 16.22 11.40
C LYS A 33 -5.51 16.10 9.98
N ILE A 34 -4.72 15.06 9.72
CA ILE A 34 -4.13 14.85 8.39
C ILE A 34 -5.22 14.70 7.33
N GLU A 35 -5.01 15.35 6.18
CA GLU A 35 -6.00 15.37 5.09
C GLU A 35 -5.62 14.46 3.92
N LYS A 36 -4.38 13.97 3.88
CA LYS A 36 -3.85 13.16 2.79
C LYS A 36 -3.01 12.00 3.30
N LEU A 37 -3.27 10.81 2.76
CA LEU A 37 -2.41 9.64 2.83
C LEU A 37 -1.64 9.50 1.52
N ILE A 38 -0.30 9.55 1.59
CA ILE A 38 0.58 9.28 0.47
C ILE A 38 1.12 7.85 0.62
N VAL A 39 0.91 7.02 -0.39
CA VAL A 39 1.31 5.62 -0.41
C VAL A 39 2.34 5.42 -1.50
N ILE A 40 3.51 4.93 -1.12
CA ILE A 40 4.62 4.68 -2.03
C ILE A 40 5.00 3.21 -1.93
N ASN A 41 4.67 2.43 -2.96
CA ASN A 41 5.29 1.11 -3.16
C ASN A 41 6.61 1.31 -3.91
N HIS A 42 7.48 0.31 -3.93
CA HIS A 42 8.72 0.36 -4.71
C HIS A 42 8.82 -0.84 -5.67
N LYS A 43 9.65 -0.72 -6.71
CA LYS A 43 10.05 -1.86 -7.55
C LYS A 43 10.98 -2.79 -6.79
N ASP A 44 11.04 -4.06 -7.21
CA ASP A 44 11.77 -5.12 -6.52
C ASP A 44 11.30 -5.31 -5.05
N CYS A 45 9.98 -5.24 -4.84
CA CYS A 45 9.39 -5.29 -3.51
C CYS A 45 9.38 -6.71 -2.91
N GLY A 46 10.08 -6.89 -1.78
CA GLY A 46 10.07 -8.15 -1.03
C GLY A 46 8.68 -8.58 -0.56
N ALA A 47 7.81 -7.65 -0.15
CA ALA A 47 6.43 -7.97 0.20
C ALA A 47 5.61 -8.44 -1.01
N ALA A 48 5.89 -7.89 -2.20
CA ALA A 48 5.27 -8.36 -3.44
C ALA A 48 5.79 -9.76 -3.82
N LYS A 49 7.07 -10.07 -3.61
CA LYS A 49 7.61 -11.44 -3.78
C LYS A 49 6.87 -12.44 -2.89
N ILE A 50 6.69 -12.12 -1.60
CA ILE A 50 5.92 -12.95 -0.65
C ILE A 50 4.46 -13.11 -1.10
N ALA A 51 3.83 -12.03 -1.60
CA ALA A 51 2.46 -12.06 -2.11
C ALA A 51 2.33 -12.91 -3.39
N ASN A 52 3.35 -12.91 -4.25
CA ASN A 52 3.40 -13.70 -5.49
C ASN A 52 3.53 -15.21 -5.22
N GLY A 53 4.06 -15.59 -4.06
CA GLY A 53 4.21 -16.99 -3.65
C GLY A 53 5.29 -17.71 -4.46
N LYS A 54 5.01 -18.95 -4.88
CA LYS A 54 5.96 -19.79 -5.64
C LYS A 54 6.00 -19.48 -7.15
N LYS A 55 5.28 -18.46 -7.61
CA LYS A 55 5.23 -18.09 -9.04
C LYS A 55 6.47 -17.30 -9.43
N GLU A 56 6.78 -17.31 -10.72
CA GLU A 56 7.82 -16.45 -11.27
C GLU A 56 7.54 -14.98 -10.94
N PHE A 57 8.56 -14.30 -10.40
CA PHE A 57 8.45 -12.90 -10.01
C PHE A 57 9.02 -12.02 -11.12
N THR A 58 8.14 -11.63 -12.04
CA THR A 58 8.47 -10.73 -13.16
C THR A 58 8.01 -9.30 -12.86
N PRO A 59 8.57 -8.27 -13.52
CA PRO A 59 8.11 -6.89 -13.38
C PRO A 59 6.62 -6.70 -13.71
N ALA A 60 6.06 -7.50 -14.62
CA ALA A 60 4.65 -7.47 -14.97
C ALA A 60 3.78 -8.00 -13.81
N ASN A 61 4.19 -9.11 -13.19
CA ASN A 61 3.49 -9.69 -12.04
C ASN A 61 3.59 -8.76 -10.82
N GLU A 62 4.77 -8.18 -10.57
CA GLU A 62 4.95 -7.18 -9.51
C GLU A 62 4.04 -5.97 -9.73
N LYS A 63 4.02 -5.42 -10.95
CA LYS A 63 3.14 -4.29 -11.29
C LYS A 63 1.70 -4.63 -10.96
N LYS A 64 1.20 -5.81 -11.38
CA LYS A 64 -0.18 -6.26 -11.10
C LYS A 64 -0.47 -6.33 -9.60
N ILE A 65 0.44 -6.88 -8.80
CA ILE A 65 0.30 -6.92 -7.34
C ILE A 65 0.19 -5.51 -6.75
N HIS A 66 1.01 -4.57 -7.24
CA HIS A 66 0.90 -3.16 -6.83
C HIS A 66 -0.47 -2.58 -7.18
N GLN A 67 -0.96 -2.77 -8.42
CA GLN A 67 -2.29 -2.27 -8.84
C GLN A 67 -3.41 -2.82 -7.96
N ASP A 68 -3.40 -4.13 -7.72
CA ASP A 68 -4.42 -4.79 -6.90
C ASP A 68 -4.38 -4.29 -5.46
N SER A 69 -3.18 -4.09 -4.90
CA SER A 69 -3.01 -3.55 -3.55
C SER A 69 -3.51 -2.11 -3.43
N PHE A 70 -3.24 -1.27 -4.43
CA PHE A 70 -3.69 0.12 -4.51
C PHE A 70 -5.20 0.23 -4.63
N ASN A 71 -5.82 -0.57 -5.51
CA ASN A 71 -7.27 -0.58 -5.68
C ASN A 71 -7.98 -1.00 -4.38
N LYS A 72 -7.48 -2.06 -3.72
CA LYS A 72 -8.02 -2.51 -2.43
C LYS A 72 -7.86 -1.46 -1.34
N LEU A 73 -6.67 -0.87 -1.22
CA LEU A 73 -6.40 0.14 -0.20
C LEU A 73 -7.29 1.37 -0.41
N LYS A 74 -7.39 1.88 -1.65
CA LYS A 74 -8.24 3.04 -1.99
C LYS A 74 -9.70 2.80 -1.60
N LYS A 75 -10.22 1.58 -1.87
CA LYS A 75 -11.58 1.20 -1.48
C LYS A 75 -11.77 1.20 0.03
N GLU A 76 -10.86 0.59 0.78
CA GLU A 76 -10.94 0.52 2.24
C GLU A 76 -10.79 1.90 2.89
N ILE A 77 -9.87 2.74 2.41
CA ILE A 77 -9.70 4.11 2.91
C ILE A 77 -10.96 4.93 2.63
N LYS A 78 -11.54 4.86 1.44
CA LYS A 78 -12.79 5.56 1.13
C LYS A 78 -13.94 5.13 2.05
N LYS A 79 -13.97 3.85 2.45
CA LYS A 79 -14.98 3.32 3.38
C LYS A 79 -14.76 3.80 4.82
N ARG A 80 -13.51 3.74 5.32
CA ARG A 80 -13.17 4.00 6.74
C ARG A 80 -12.93 5.48 7.04
N PHE A 81 -12.34 6.20 6.10
CA PHE A 81 -11.89 7.60 6.23
C PHE A 81 -12.29 8.41 4.99
N PRO A 82 -13.59 8.63 4.75
CA PRO A 82 -14.10 9.17 3.47
C PRO A 82 -13.60 10.58 3.11
N LYS A 83 -13.14 11.37 4.09
CA LYS A 83 -12.59 12.72 3.89
C LYS A 83 -11.08 12.71 3.58
N LEU A 84 -10.39 11.58 3.75
CA LEU A 84 -8.95 11.48 3.56
C LEU A 84 -8.62 11.31 2.07
N LYS A 85 -7.83 12.23 1.51
CA LYS A 85 -7.31 12.12 0.14
C LYS A 85 -6.26 11.02 0.10
N VAL A 86 -6.21 10.26 -1.00
CA VAL A 86 -5.23 9.18 -1.18
C VAL A 86 -4.42 9.42 -2.45
N GLU A 87 -3.11 9.45 -2.30
CA GLU A 87 -2.15 9.53 -3.40
C GLU A 87 -1.36 8.23 -3.48
N LEU A 88 -1.29 7.62 -4.68
CA LEU A 88 -0.71 6.30 -4.90
C LEU A 88 0.46 6.43 -5.87
N ASN A 89 1.61 5.91 -5.47
CA ASN A 89 2.87 6.09 -6.17
C ASN A 89 3.69 4.81 -6.17
N VAL A 90 4.48 4.60 -7.22
CA VAL A 90 5.54 3.58 -7.26
C VAL A 90 6.87 4.27 -7.49
N ILE A 91 7.85 3.98 -6.65
CA ILE A 91 9.24 4.43 -6.83
C ILE A 91 10.09 3.33 -7.47
N ALA A 92 10.89 3.69 -8.46
CA ALA A 92 11.87 2.80 -9.09
C ALA A 92 13.24 2.88 -8.39
N LEU A 93 14.14 1.93 -8.69
CA LEU A 93 15.47 1.85 -8.07
C LEU A 93 16.40 3.02 -8.47
N ASP A 94 16.10 3.68 -9.58
CA ASP A 94 16.73 4.93 -10.03
C ASP A 94 16.10 6.18 -9.38
N SER A 95 15.31 6.01 -8.31
CA SER A 95 14.57 7.05 -7.59
C SER A 95 13.45 7.73 -8.39
N LYS A 96 13.12 7.26 -9.60
CA LYS A 96 12.00 7.83 -10.36
C LYS A 96 10.66 7.42 -9.77
N ILE A 97 9.83 8.40 -9.44
CA ILE A 97 8.46 8.18 -8.94
C ILE A 97 7.46 8.23 -10.09
N THR A 98 6.57 7.25 -10.15
CA THR A 98 5.44 7.20 -11.09
C THR A 98 4.14 7.20 -10.29
N LYS A 99 3.25 8.14 -10.61
CA LYS A 99 1.89 8.17 -10.05
C LYS A 99 1.07 7.02 -10.64
N PHE A 100 0.30 6.37 -9.78
CA PHE A 100 -0.59 5.28 -10.13
C PHE A 100 -2.05 5.74 -10.25
#